data_AF-A0A7X6RS07-F1
#
_entry.id   AF-A0A7X6RS07-F1
#
_cell.length_a   1.000
_cell.length_b   1.000
_cell.length_c   1.000
_cell.angle_alpha   90.00
_cell.angle_beta   90.00
_cell.angle_gamma   90.00
#
_symmetry.space_group_name_H-M   'P 1'
#
loop_
_entity.id
_entity.type
_entity.pdbx_description
1 polymer ?
#
loop_
_entity_poly.entity_id
_entity_poly.type
_entity_poly.pdbx_seq_one_letter_code
_entity_poly.pdbx_strand_id
1 'polypeptide(L)'
;MQTFLPQPGFAECARVLDDRRLGKQRVETMQVLRALVWPEYGWKRHPAVAMWRGFVPALVGYGVAVCREWRRRGYADSVLPSLLAFTGGRVPEEEELWERDMLPPWLGDGALHLSHRSALVYKDPAHYEPLFPGTPGGLPYVWPRPVFPRWPLRRGTSAAAPVEEAAELLEAVALSDGQAAALERLVDGRSASLRLDAPGDTLPGLLAGLCTPGETLWLVPGTPPPRPRGSSADPGPSEAVGRTSRSTARQPGPEDEAAMREEAGEPEFRFRRVPPGDGAEVPVPPSAGLVVLDGAELPEPRSAPLVLRLLPAVDP
;
A
#
# COMPACT_ATOMS: atom_id res chain seq x y z
N MET A 1 8.39 -15.45 4.03
CA MET A 1 7.57 -14.28 4.34
C MET A 1 7.34 -13.50 3.05
N GLN A 2 6.14 -13.58 2.48
CA GLN A 2 5.73 -12.79 1.32
C GLN A 2 4.21 -12.75 1.21
N THR A 3 3.68 -11.81 0.43
CA THR A 3 2.30 -11.86 -0.05
C THR A 3 2.21 -12.54 -1.43
N PHE A 4 1.05 -13.09 -1.79
CA PHE A 4 0.76 -13.55 -3.15
C PHE A 4 -0.30 -12.66 -3.78
N LEU A 5 0.11 -11.88 -4.79
CA LEU A 5 -0.75 -10.93 -5.50
C LEU A 5 -0.86 -11.28 -6.99
N PRO A 6 -1.39 -12.47 -7.37
CA PRO A 6 -1.53 -12.86 -8.77
C PRO A 6 -2.60 -12.06 -9.54
N GLN A 7 -3.42 -11.28 -8.84
CA GLN A 7 -4.55 -10.51 -9.36
C GLN A 7 -4.55 -9.10 -8.75
N PRO A 8 -5.23 -8.11 -9.36
CA PRO A 8 -5.29 -6.74 -8.85
C PRO A 8 -6.31 -6.53 -7.71
N GLY A 9 -7.06 -7.57 -7.32
CA GLY A 9 -7.99 -7.53 -6.19
C GLY A 9 -7.64 -8.58 -5.11
N PHE A 10 -7.82 -8.23 -3.85
CA PHE A 10 -7.43 -9.05 -2.70
C PHE A 10 -8.31 -10.30 -2.57
N ALA A 11 -9.62 -10.16 -2.76
CA ALA A 11 -10.55 -11.29 -2.75
C ALA A 11 -10.22 -12.28 -3.89
N GLU A 12 -9.93 -11.79 -5.09
CA GLU A 12 -9.52 -12.60 -6.23
C GLU A 12 -8.19 -13.29 -5.98
N CYS A 13 -7.22 -12.60 -5.35
CA CYS A 13 -5.96 -13.21 -4.93
C CYS A 13 -6.20 -14.37 -3.96
N ALA A 14 -7.03 -14.19 -2.94
CA ALA A 14 -7.30 -15.25 -1.97
C ALA A 14 -7.99 -16.46 -2.64
N ARG A 15 -8.99 -16.21 -3.48
CA ARG A 15 -9.79 -17.27 -4.13
C ARG A 15 -8.97 -18.23 -5.00
N VAL A 16 -7.92 -17.74 -5.67
CA VAL A 16 -7.11 -18.58 -6.59
C VAL A 16 -6.06 -19.42 -5.88
N LEU A 17 -5.71 -19.11 -4.63
CA LEU A 17 -4.69 -19.86 -3.88
C LEU A 17 -5.19 -21.26 -3.53
N ASP A 18 -4.31 -22.26 -3.61
CA ASP A 18 -4.52 -23.56 -2.97
C ASP A 18 -4.54 -23.43 -1.43
N ASP A 19 -5.11 -24.41 -0.73
CA ASP A 19 -5.29 -24.35 0.72
C ASP A 19 -3.99 -24.18 1.50
N ARG A 20 -2.90 -24.82 1.04
CA ARG A 20 -1.59 -24.71 1.71
C ARG A 20 -1.07 -23.28 1.63
N ARG A 21 -1.11 -22.66 0.46
CA ARG A 21 -0.62 -21.28 0.27
C ARG A 21 -1.57 -20.27 0.90
N LEU A 22 -2.89 -20.46 0.80
CA LEU A 22 -3.89 -19.64 1.47
C LEU A 22 -3.71 -19.66 3.00
N GLY A 23 -3.58 -20.84 3.59
CA GLY A 23 -3.35 -20.99 5.03
C GLY A 23 -2.07 -20.30 5.49
N LYS A 24 -1.01 -20.38 4.68
CA LYS A 24 0.27 -19.70 4.93
C LYS A 24 0.15 -18.17 4.83
N GLN A 25 -0.64 -17.66 3.89
CA GLN A 25 -0.82 -16.22 3.69
C GLN A 25 -1.42 -15.51 4.92
N ARG A 26 -2.25 -16.17 5.72
CA ARG A 26 -2.71 -15.62 7.00
C ARG A 26 -1.55 -15.26 7.93
N VAL A 27 -0.61 -16.19 8.08
CA VAL A 27 0.55 -16.03 8.97
C VAL A 27 1.60 -15.09 8.36
N GLU A 28 1.89 -15.20 7.06
CA GLU A 28 2.87 -14.31 6.43
C GLU A 28 2.38 -12.85 6.39
N THR A 29 1.08 -12.59 6.22
CA THR A 29 0.50 -11.24 6.33
C THR A 29 0.70 -10.66 7.72
N MET A 30 0.44 -11.44 8.77
CA MET A 30 0.70 -11.04 10.16
C MET A 30 2.18 -10.68 10.37
N GLN A 31 3.09 -11.48 9.82
CA GLN A 31 4.52 -11.23 9.95
C GLN A 31 4.96 -9.94 9.24
N VAL A 32 4.39 -9.63 8.07
CA VAL A 32 4.67 -8.37 7.36
C VAL A 32 4.14 -7.18 8.17
N LEU A 33 2.90 -7.25 8.70
CA LEU A 33 2.35 -6.19 9.57
C LEU A 33 3.23 -5.93 10.79
N ARG A 34 3.70 -6.99 11.46
CA ARG A 34 4.64 -6.87 12.58
C ARG A 34 5.96 -6.23 12.15
N ALA A 35 6.51 -6.63 11.00
CA ALA A 35 7.75 -6.04 10.49
C ALA A 35 7.60 -4.55 10.14
N LEU A 36 6.41 -4.11 9.71
CA LEU A 36 6.12 -2.71 9.43
C LEU A 36 5.96 -1.86 10.69
N VAL A 37 5.25 -2.39 11.69
CA VAL A 37 4.72 -1.58 12.79
C VAL A 37 5.45 -1.77 14.11
N TRP A 38 5.85 -2.99 14.45
CA TRP A 38 6.50 -3.26 15.73
C TRP A 38 7.90 -2.66 15.76
N PRO A 39 8.30 -1.91 16.81
CA PRO A 39 9.62 -1.28 16.90
C PRO A 39 10.75 -2.31 16.78
N GLU A 40 10.60 -3.45 17.45
CA GLU A 40 11.59 -4.53 17.45
C GLU A 40 11.01 -5.79 16.81
N TYR A 41 11.26 -5.96 15.50
CA TYR A 41 10.90 -7.16 14.75
C TYR A 41 11.88 -7.41 13.60
N GLY A 42 12.07 -8.68 13.23
CA GLY A 42 12.94 -9.06 12.11
C GLY A 42 12.35 -8.68 10.74
N TRP A 43 13.15 -8.83 9.68
CA TRP A 43 12.70 -8.76 8.28
C TRP A 43 12.24 -7.38 7.76
N LYS A 44 12.44 -6.28 8.52
CA LYS A 44 12.05 -4.91 8.12
C LYS A 44 12.62 -4.41 6.78
N ARG A 45 13.75 -5.00 6.35
CA ARG A 45 14.42 -4.69 5.07
C ARG A 45 14.05 -5.64 3.94
N HIS A 46 13.19 -6.63 4.18
CA HIS A 46 12.77 -7.59 3.16
C HIS A 46 11.94 -6.87 2.07
N PRO A 47 12.15 -7.11 0.77
CA PRO A 47 11.42 -6.42 -0.30
C PRO A 47 9.90 -6.56 -0.20
N ALA A 48 9.41 -7.77 0.13
CA ALA A 48 7.98 -8.02 0.35
C ALA A 48 7.40 -7.31 1.58
N VAL A 49 8.23 -6.76 2.47
CA VAL A 49 7.80 -5.88 3.58
C VAL A 49 7.87 -4.42 3.11
N ALA A 50 8.98 -4.04 2.47
CA ALA A 50 9.21 -2.68 2.01
C ALA A 50 8.09 -2.15 1.10
N MET A 51 7.60 -2.96 0.15
CA MET A 51 6.53 -2.53 -0.77
C MET A 51 5.22 -2.09 -0.07
N TRP A 52 4.98 -2.55 1.16
CA TRP A 52 3.77 -2.26 1.95
C TRP A 52 3.93 -1.10 2.95
N ARG A 53 5.10 -0.46 3.01
CA ARG A 53 5.31 0.72 3.86
C ARG A 53 4.30 1.80 3.49
N GLY A 54 3.61 2.36 4.49
CA GLY A 54 2.54 3.35 4.30
C GLY A 54 1.15 2.78 4.00
N PHE A 55 1.02 1.45 3.84
CA PHE A 55 -0.21 0.82 3.38
C PHE A 55 -0.72 -0.25 4.36
N VAL A 56 -0.58 -0.01 5.68
CA VAL A 56 -1.03 -0.95 6.72
C VAL A 56 -2.53 -1.27 6.61
N PRO A 57 -3.46 -0.30 6.44
CA PRO A 57 -4.87 -0.62 6.23
C PRO A 57 -5.12 -1.54 5.03
N ALA A 58 -4.44 -1.31 3.91
CA ALA A 58 -4.57 -2.15 2.73
C ALA A 58 -4.01 -3.57 2.94
N LEU A 59 -2.89 -3.72 3.65
CA LEU A 59 -2.33 -5.02 4.00
C LEU A 59 -3.25 -5.79 4.97
N VAL A 60 -3.89 -5.10 5.92
CA VAL A 60 -4.93 -5.70 6.76
C VAL A 60 -6.12 -6.13 5.90
N GLY A 61 -6.55 -5.31 4.93
CA GLY A 61 -7.63 -5.66 3.99
C GLY A 61 -7.31 -6.92 3.17
N TYR A 62 -6.08 -7.04 2.68
CA TYR A 62 -5.57 -8.27 2.07
C TYR A 62 -5.67 -9.47 3.02
N GLY A 63 -5.22 -9.32 4.27
CA GLY A 63 -5.30 -10.36 5.29
C GLY A 63 -6.74 -10.76 5.62
N VAL A 64 -7.66 -9.81 5.67
CA VAL A 64 -9.10 -10.04 5.87
C VAL A 64 -9.65 -10.88 4.72
N ALA A 65 -9.34 -10.54 3.46
CA ALA A 65 -9.78 -11.30 2.29
C ALA A 65 -9.27 -12.76 2.35
N VAL A 66 -8.01 -12.96 2.74
CA VAL A 66 -7.41 -14.29 2.94
C VAL A 66 -8.12 -15.07 4.06
N CYS A 67 -8.39 -14.45 5.21
CA CYS A 67 -9.10 -15.09 6.32
C CYS A 67 -10.56 -15.42 5.97
N ARG A 68 -11.27 -14.53 5.25
CA ARG A 68 -12.63 -14.78 4.78
C ARG A 68 -12.68 -15.97 3.83
N GLU A 69 -11.77 -16.03 2.86
CA GLU A 69 -11.69 -17.17 1.94
C GLU A 69 -11.35 -18.47 2.69
N TRP A 70 -10.43 -18.42 3.66
CA TRP A 70 -10.10 -19.57 4.50
C TRP A 70 -11.33 -20.12 5.26
N ARG A 71 -12.11 -19.23 5.86
CA ARG A 71 -13.36 -19.57 6.55
C ARG A 71 -14.43 -20.06 5.59
N ARG A 72 -14.54 -19.45 4.40
CA ARG A 72 -15.48 -19.87 3.35
C ARG A 72 -15.21 -21.30 2.87
N ARG A 73 -13.96 -21.75 2.89
CA ARG A 73 -13.57 -23.14 2.63
C ARG A 73 -13.84 -24.10 3.79
N GLY A 74 -14.46 -23.61 4.87
CA GLY A 74 -14.86 -24.40 6.03
C GLY A 74 -13.78 -24.53 7.10
N TYR A 75 -12.66 -23.81 7.01
CA TYR A 75 -11.58 -23.94 8.00
C TYR A 75 -11.72 -22.94 9.15
N ALA A 76 -11.30 -23.36 10.35
CA ALA A 76 -11.26 -22.48 11.51
C ALA A 76 -10.16 -21.41 11.39
N ASP A 77 -10.48 -20.18 11.80
CA ASP A 77 -9.55 -19.05 11.80
C ASP A 77 -9.35 -18.45 13.20
N SER A 78 -8.09 -18.16 13.53
CA SER A 78 -7.71 -17.46 14.76
C SER A 78 -6.83 -16.23 14.49
N VAL A 79 -6.56 -15.92 13.22
CA VAL A 79 -5.62 -14.86 12.83
C VAL A 79 -6.33 -13.53 12.60
N LEU A 80 -7.59 -13.56 12.14
CA LEU A 80 -8.37 -12.35 11.83
C LEU A 80 -8.40 -11.32 12.98
N PRO A 81 -8.69 -11.68 14.26
CA PRO A 81 -8.70 -10.69 15.33
C PRO A 81 -7.36 -10.00 15.52
N SER A 82 -6.25 -10.72 15.38
CA SER A 82 -4.91 -10.13 15.48
C SER A 82 -4.58 -9.20 14.30
N LEU A 83 -5.15 -9.45 13.11
CA LEU A 83 -4.95 -8.57 11.94
C LEU A 83 -5.65 -7.23 12.17
N LEU A 84 -6.91 -7.28 12.64
CA LEU A 84 -7.72 -6.10 12.89
C LEU A 84 -7.16 -5.21 14.01
N ALA A 85 -6.33 -5.75 14.91
CA ALA A 85 -5.67 -4.96 15.94
C ALA A 85 -4.74 -3.87 15.35
N PHE A 86 -4.24 -4.03 14.12
CA PHE A 86 -3.42 -3.01 13.42
C PHE A 86 -4.26 -1.87 12.83
N THR A 87 -5.59 -1.97 12.84
CA THR A 87 -6.54 -0.96 12.36
C THR A 87 -7.53 -0.58 13.47
N GLY A 88 -7.12 -0.71 14.73
CA GLY A 88 -7.97 -0.37 15.89
C GLY A 88 -9.25 -1.20 15.99
N GLY A 89 -9.28 -2.40 15.39
CA GLY A 89 -10.44 -3.28 15.33
C GLY A 89 -11.37 -3.04 14.14
N ARG A 90 -11.15 -1.99 13.33
CA ARG A 90 -11.93 -1.74 12.12
C ARG A 90 -11.54 -2.72 11.02
N VAL A 91 -12.52 -3.24 10.29
CA VAL A 91 -12.29 -4.02 9.07
C VAL A 91 -12.10 -3.06 7.90
N PRO A 92 -10.90 -2.96 7.30
CA PRO A 92 -10.70 -2.15 6.09
C PRO A 92 -11.23 -2.94 4.89
N GLU A 93 -12.47 -2.66 4.48
CA GLU A 93 -13.07 -3.27 3.30
C GLU A 93 -12.33 -2.83 2.03
N GLU A 94 -12.12 -3.76 1.11
CA GLU A 94 -11.37 -3.47 -0.12
C GLU A 94 -12.04 -2.38 -0.96
N GLU A 95 -13.38 -2.35 -0.99
CA GLU A 95 -14.16 -1.31 -1.67
C GLU A 95 -13.93 0.07 -1.04
N GLU A 96 -13.94 0.17 0.30
CA GLU A 96 -13.65 1.41 1.02
C GLU A 96 -12.22 1.89 0.73
N LEU A 97 -11.25 0.96 0.76
CA LEU A 97 -9.85 1.28 0.45
C LEU A 97 -9.70 1.80 -0.98
N TRP A 98 -10.44 1.23 -1.93
CA TRP A 98 -10.45 1.68 -3.32
C TRP A 98 -11.06 3.07 -3.47
N GLU A 99 -12.24 3.31 -2.87
CA GLU A 99 -12.96 4.58 -2.94
C GLU A 99 -12.21 5.75 -2.30
N ARG A 100 -11.40 5.45 -1.28
CA ARG A 100 -10.64 6.44 -0.50
C ARG A 100 -9.18 6.54 -0.93
N ASP A 101 -8.80 5.94 -2.07
CA ASP A 101 -7.44 5.99 -2.61
C ASP A 101 -6.36 5.50 -1.62
N MET A 102 -6.70 4.46 -0.84
CA MET A 102 -5.84 3.86 0.20
C MET A 102 -5.11 2.61 -0.28
N LEU A 103 -5.31 2.21 -1.53
CA LEU A 103 -4.60 1.09 -2.14
C LEU A 103 -3.19 1.51 -2.56
N PRO A 104 -2.19 0.61 -2.47
CA PRO A 104 -0.84 0.90 -2.94
C PRO A 104 -0.82 1.26 -4.43
N PRO A 105 -0.01 2.24 -4.87
CA PRO A 105 0.05 2.67 -6.27
C PRO A 105 0.64 1.62 -7.20
N TRP A 106 1.21 0.53 -6.69
CA TRP A 106 1.70 -0.60 -7.49
C TRP A 106 0.62 -1.68 -7.72
N LEU A 107 -0.53 -1.62 -7.03
CA LEU A 107 -1.60 -2.59 -7.23
C LEU A 107 -2.28 -2.32 -8.59
N GLY A 108 -2.41 -3.36 -9.42
CA GLY A 108 -2.77 -3.23 -10.83
C GLY A 108 -1.58 -3.28 -11.79
N ASP A 109 -0.34 -3.27 -11.29
CA ASP A 109 0.84 -3.43 -12.14
C ASP A 109 0.92 -4.84 -12.75
N GLY A 110 0.93 -4.91 -14.09
CA GLY A 110 0.93 -6.18 -14.81
C GLY A 110 2.18 -7.03 -14.58
N ALA A 111 3.36 -6.42 -14.43
CA ALA A 111 4.62 -7.11 -14.22
C ALA A 111 4.69 -7.69 -12.80
N LEU A 112 4.20 -6.94 -11.80
CA LEU A 112 3.99 -7.45 -10.45
C LEU A 112 3.11 -8.70 -10.47
N HIS A 113 1.88 -8.58 -10.98
CA HIS A 113 0.92 -9.68 -10.99
C HIS A 113 1.42 -10.89 -11.80
N LEU A 114 2.13 -10.66 -12.91
CA LEU A 114 2.75 -11.73 -13.69
C LEU A 114 3.82 -12.49 -12.89
N SER A 115 4.73 -11.79 -12.22
CA SER A 115 5.79 -12.45 -11.43
C SER A 115 5.23 -13.30 -10.29
N HIS A 116 4.15 -12.84 -9.65
CA HIS A 116 3.46 -13.60 -8.59
C HIS A 116 2.72 -14.83 -9.15
N ARG A 117 2.03 -14.70 -10.30
CA ARG A 117 1.45 -15.86 -11.01
C ARG A 117 2.51 -16.88 -11.38
N SER A 118 3.63 -16.41 -11.95
CA SER A 118 4.77 -17.26 -12.33
C SER A 118 5.34 -18.04 -11.16
N ALA A 119 5.47 -17.40 -10.00
CA ALA A 119 5.94 -18.06 -8.79
C ALA A 119 4.94 -19.10 -8.26
N LEU A 120 3.63 -18.86 -8.40
CA LEU A 120 2.61 -19.85 -8.04
C LEU A 120 2.63 -21.06 -8.98
N VAL A 121 2.68 -20.83 -10.30
CA VAL A 121 2.84 -21.89 -11.32
C VAL A 121 4.07 -22.75 -11.03
N TYR A 122 5.23 -22.14 -10.75
CA TYR A 122 6.43 -22.89 -10.39
C TYR A 122 6.26 -23.75 -9.13
N LYS A 123 5.49 -23.27 -8.16
CA LYS A 123 5.32 -23.95 -6.88
C LYS A 123 4.32 -25.11 -6.96
N ASP A 124 3.33 -25.06 -7.85
CA ASP A 124 2.32 -26.11 -8.06
C ASP A 124 1.68 -26.00 -9.46
N PRO A 125 2.33 -26.55 -10.49
CA PRO A 125 1.87 -26.40 -11.88
C PRO A 125 0.45 -26.95 -12.08
N ALA A 126 0.13 -28.10 -11.49
CA ALA A 126 -1.16 -28.78 -11.67
C ALA A 126 -2.35 -27.92 -11.18
N HIS A 127 -2.16 -27.15 -10.11
CA HIS A 127 -3.19 -26.24 -9.60
C HIS A 127 -3.26 -24.93 -10.39
N TYR A 128 -2.10 -24.34 -10.75
CA TYR A 128 -2.03 -22.95 -11.22
C TYR A 128 -1.98 -22.78 -12.73
N GLU A 129 -1.48 -23.73 -13.52
CA GLU A 129 -1.48 -23.61 -15.00
C GLU A 129 -2.90 -23.47 -15.58
N PRO A 130 -3.93 -24.21 -15.11
CA PRO A 130 -5.30 -24.00 -15.58
C PRO A 130 -5.88 -22.62 -15.22
N LEU A 131 -5.41 -22.02 -14.13
CA LEU A 131 -5.87 -20.71 -13.65
C LEU A 131 -5.16 -19.55 -14.35
N PHE A 132 -3.90 -19.75 -14.77
CA PHE A 132 -3.05 -18.74 -15.38
C PHE A 132 -2.47 -19.22 -16.73
N PRO A 133 -3.34 -19.52 -17.71
CA PRO A 133 -2.90 -20.07 -18.98
C PRO A 133 -1.86 -19.16 -19.65
N GLY A 134 -0.76 -19.75 -20.12
CA GLY A 134 0.34 -19.05 -20.79
C GLY A 134 1.30 -18.29 -19.86
N THR A 135 1.12 -18.34 -18.54
CA THR A 135 2.11 -17.78 -17.62
C THR A 135 3.30 -18.72 -17.46
N PRO A 136 4.54 -18.32 -17.83
CA PRO A 136 5.71 -19.15 -17.61
C PRO A 136 5.99 -19.30 -16.10
N GLY A 137 6.42 -20.47 -15.65
CA GLY A 137 6.88 -20.66 -14.27
C GLY A 137 8.32 -20.16 -14.07
N GLY A 138 8.62 -19.61 -12.89
CA GLY A 138 10.00 -19.31 -12.46
C GLY A 138 10.58 -17.95 -12.86
N LEU A 139 9.74 -16.98 -13.28
CA LEU A 139 10.17 -15.59 -13.43
C LEU A 139 10.65 -15.02 -12.07
N PRO A 140 11.64 -14.11 -12.06
CA PRO A 140 12.02 -13.42 -10.84
C PRO A 140 10.85 -12.59 -10.30
N TYR A 141 10.74 -12.52 -8.97
CA TYR A 141 9.75 -11.63 -8.34
C TYR A 141 10.04 -10.19 -8.70
N VAL A 142 8.98 -9.48 -9.10
CA VAL A 142 8.99 -8.02 -9.20
C VAL A 142 8.54 -7.48 -7.85
N TRP A 143 9.42 -6.77 -7.16
CA TRP A 143 9.09 -6.06 -5.93
C TRP A 143 9.06 -4.56 -6.22
N PRO A 144 7.91 -3.87 -6.05
CA PRO A 144 7.83 -2.43 -6.29
C PRO A 144 8.77 -1.67 -5.34
N ARG A 145 9.34 -0.57 -5.83
CA ARG A 145 10.08 0.35 -4.97
C ARG A 145 9.12 0.85 -3.87
N PRO A 146 9.54 0.88 -2.60
CA PRO A 146 8.71 1.45 -1.55
C PRO A 146 8.47 2.94 -1.84
N VAL A 147 7.21 3.36 -1.80
CA VAL A 147 6.86 4.78 -1.87
C VAL A 147 7.45 5.52 -0.67
N PHE A 148 7.35 4.91 0.51
CA PHE A 148 7.89 5.44 1.75
C PHE A 148 9.28 4.85 2.01
N PRO A 149 10.37 5.63 1.84
CA PRO A 149 11.73 5.14 2.05
C PRO A 149 11.99 4.77 3.52
N ARG A 150 11.24 5.38 4.44
CA ARG A 150 11.21 5.11 5.87
C ARG A 150 9.77 4.87 6.32
N TRP A 151 9.59 3.92 7.22
CA TRP A 151 8.32 3.62 7.85
C TRP A 151 8.57 2.99 9.22
N PRO A 152 7.78 3.32 10.25
CA PRO A 152 6.64 4.26 10.26
C PRO A 152 7.03 5.75 10.21
N LEU A 153 6.12 6.61 9.73
CA LEU A 153 6.24 8.08 9.81
C LEU A 153 5.53 8.58 11.08
N ARG A 154 6.28 8.75 12.17
CA ARG A 154 5.77 9.02 13.52
C ARG A 154 5.72 10.54 13.79
N ARG A 155 4.76 11.24 13.17
CA ARG A 155 4.60 12.72 13.31
C ARG A 155 3.55 13.15 14.34
N GLY A 156 2.60 12.30 14.71
CA GLY A 156 1.61 12.56 15.76
C GLY A 156 0.55 13.65 15.49
N THR A 157 0.61 14.35 14.35
CA THR A 157 -0.34 15.40 13.93
C THR A 157 -0.39 15.49 12.42
N SER A 158 -1.52 15.89 11.83
CA SER A 158 -1.66 16.14 10.38
C SER A 158 -1.43 17.61 9.99
N ALA A 159 -1.09 18.49 10.95
CA ALA A 159 -0.79 19.89 10.68
C ALA A 159 0.57 20.04 9.98
N ALA A 160 0.67 20.92 8.97
CA ALA A 160 1.89 21.16 8.21
C ALA A 160 3.14 21.26 9.09
N ALA A 161 4.15 20.45 8.79
CA ALA A 161 5.43 20.46 9.49
C ALA A 161 6.39 21.49 8.88
N PRO A 162 7.25 22.14 9.68
CA PRO A 162 8.43 22.82 9.16
C PRO A 162 9.26 21.90 8.26
N VAL A 163 9.93 22.49 7.26
CA VAL A 163 10.70 21.72 6.26
C VAL A 163 11.79 20.88 6.93
N GLU A 164 12.44 21.42 7.96
CA GLU A 164 13.49 20.75 8.71
C GLU A 164 12.97 19.52 9.46
N GLU A 165 11.80 19.63 10.09
CA GLU A 165 11.16 18.51 10.80
C GLU A 165 10.70 17.43 9.82
N ALA A 166 10.10 17.82 8.69
CA ALA A 166 9.72 16.90 7.62
C ALA A 166 10.93 16.16 7.02
N ALA A 167 12.05 16.86 6.85
CA ALA A 167 13.31 16.30 6.39
C ALA A 167 13.89 15.30 7.41
N GLU A 168 13.85 15.62 8.71
CA GLU A 168 14.28 14.71 9.77
C GLU A 168 13.44 13.43 9.81
N LEU A 169 12.11 13.55 9.74
CA LEU A 169 11.17 12.40 9.71
C LEU A 169 11.43 11.45 8.54
N LEU A 170 11.86 11.98 7.40
CA LEU A 170 12.17 11.20 6.20
C LEU A 170 13.65 10.78 6.10
N GLU A 171 14.48 11.19 7.07
CA GLU A 171 15.94 11.07 7.05
C GLU A 171 16.56 11.61 5.74
N ALA A 172 16.04 12.74 5.26
CA ALA A 172 16.57 13.46 4.11
C ALA A 172 17.89 14.15 4.50
N VAL A 173 18.98 13.87 3.78
CA VAL A 173 20.32 14.39 4.12
C VAL A 173 20.48 15.87 3.75
N ALA A 174 20.12 16.22 2.51
CA ALA A 174 20.13 17.59 2.01
C ALA A 174 19.17 17.69 0.83
N LEU A 175 18.45 18.79 0.73
CA LEU A 175 17.59 19.10 -0.41
C LEU A 175 18.46 19.65 -1.55
N SER A 176 18.19 19.23 -2.78
CA SER A 176 18.75 19.92 -3.95
C SER A 176 18.13 21.32 -4.07
N ASP A 177 18.83 22.26 -4.72
CA ASP A 177 18.32 23.63 -4.92
C ASP A 177 16.94 23.64 -5.59
N GLY A 178 16.71 22.70 -6.51
CA GLY A 178 15.41 22.50 -7.15
C GLY A 178 14.32 22.05 -6.18
N GLN A 179 14.62 21.09 -5.29
CA GLN A 179 13.70 20.63 -4.26
C GLN A 179 13.36 21.76 -3.27
N ALA A 180 14.36 22.49 -2.80
CA ALA A 180 14.18 23.62 -1.88
C ALA A 180 13.30 24.72 -2.51
N ALA A 181 13.58 25.11 -3.75
CA ALA A 181 12.79 26.12 -4.46
C ALA A 181 11.34 25.66 -4.73
N ALA A 182 11.12 24.37 -5.02
CA ALA A 182 9.79 23.82 -5.19
C ALA A 182 8.99 23.84 -3.88
N LEU A 183 9.61 23.47 -2.75
CA LEU A 183 8.99 23.50 -1.43
C LEU A 183 8.66 24.94 -0.99
N GLU A 184 9.58 25.89 -1.17
CA GLU A 184 9.34 27.30 -0.85
C GLU A 184 8.11 27.85 -1.59
N ARG A 185 7.98 27.53 -2.90
CA ARG A 185 6.79 27.91 -3.67
C ARG A 185 5.50 27.35 -3.07
N LEU A 186 5.49 26.07 -2.68
CA LEU A 186 4.32 25.42 -2.11
C LEU A 186 3.93 26.01 -0.75
N VAL A 187 4.94 26.30 0.11
CA VAL A 187 4.74 26.99 1.40
C VAL A 187 4.14 28.39 1.19
N ASP A 188 4.55 29.08 0.12
CA ASP A 188 3.97 30.36 -0.29
C ASP A 188 2.59 30.24 -0.98
N GLY A 189 1.99 29.05 -1.02
CA GLY A 189 0.69 28.81 -1.64
C GLY A 189 0.71 28.85 -3.17
N ARG A 190 1.84 28.50 -3.80
CA ARG A 190 2.01 28.48 -5.26
C ARG A 190 2.39 27.08 -5.75
N SER A 191 1.67 26.58 -6.75
CA SER A 191 2.03 25.32 -7.42
C SER A 191 3.45 25.34 -8.00
N ALA A 192 4.07 24.16 -8.06
CA ALA A 192 5.45 23.97 -8.48
C ALA A 192 5.60 22.78 -9.44
N SER A 193 6.68 22.82 -10.21
CA SER A 193 7.14 21.68 -11.01
C SER A 193 8.59 21.43 -10.66
N LEU A 194 8.93 20.18 -10.40
CA LEU A 194 10.25 19.73 -9.99
C LEU A 194 10.71 18.62 -10.91
N ARG A 195 11.91 18.73 -11.44
CA ARG A 195 12.57 17.62 -12.11
C ARG A 195 13.27 16.75 -11.08
N LEU A 196 13.00 15.45 -11.12
CA LEU A 196 13.57 14.50 -10.17
C LEU A 196 15.07 14.28 -10.44
N ASP A 197 15.82 14.04 -9.37
CA ASP A 197 17.26 13.73 -9.44
C ASP A 197 17.49 12.25 -9.79
N ALA A 198 16.53 11.37 -9.50
CA ALA A 198 16.57 9.96 -9.84
C ALA A 198 15.18 9.42 -10.22
N PRO A 199 15.08 8.43 -11.13
CA PRO A 199 13.81 7.80 -11.47
C PRO A 199 13.11 7.21 -10.25
N GLY A 200 11.81 7.50 -10.12
CA GLY A 200 10.96 7.02 -9.03
C GLY A 200 11.37 7.51 -7.64
N ASP A 201 12.07 8.64 -7.54
CA ASP A 201 12.29 9.31 -6.27
C ASP A 201 11.01 9.98 -5.76
N THR A 202 10.51 9.49 -4.63
CA THR A 202 9.27 9.95 -3.99
C THR A 202 9.53 10.98 -2.90
N LEU A 203 10.79 11.17 -2.49
CA LEU A 203 11.14 12.03 -1.36
C LEU A 203 10.61 13.46 -1.51
N PRO A 204 10.71 14.13 -2.68
CA PRO A 204 10.22 15.51 -2.80
C PRO A 204 8.71 15.64 -2.62
N GLY A 205 7.93 14.69 -3.16
CA GLY A 205 6.48 14.69 -2.99
C GLY A 205 6.06 14.38 -1.56
N LEU A 206 6.79 13.50 -0.86
CA LEU A 206 6.56 13.22 0.55
C LEU A 206 6.84 14.44 1.42
N LEU A 207 7.98 15.11 1.22
CA LEU A 207 8.32 16.36 1.91
C LEU A 207 7.24 17.43 1.69
N ALA A 208 6.84 17.63 0.43
CA ALA A 208 5.81 18.59 0.09
C ALA A 208 4.48 18.29 0.78
N GLY A 209 4.08 17.01 0.85
CA GLY A 209 2.88 16.61 1.56
C GLY A 209 2.96 16.80 3.06
N LEU A 210 4.12 16.53 3.69
CA LEU A 210 4.33 16.78 5.12
C LEU A 210 4.27 18.28 5.46
N CYS A 211 4.75 19.14 4.55
CA CYS A 211 4.80 20.59 4.71
C CYS A 211 3.53 21.32 4.26
N THR A 212 2.55 20.62 3.68
CA THR A 212 1.28 21.22 3.22
C THR A 212 0.13 20.81 4.15
N PRO A 213 -0.74 21.74 4.60
CA PRO A 213 -1.89 21.36 5.41
C PRO A 213 -2.87 20.49 4.62
N GLY A 214 -3.47 19.48 5.27
CA GLY A 214 -4.47 18.60 4.66
C GLY A 214 -3.89 17.30 4.10
N GLU A 215 -4.73 16.53 3.39
CA GLU A 215 -4.28 15.29 2.77
C GLU A 215 -3.48 15.57 1.49
N THR A 216 -2.59 14.65 1.13
CA THR A 216 -1.89 14.66 -0.16
C THR A 216 -2.48 13.59 -1.06
N LEU A 217 -3.06 14.00 -2.20
CA LEU A 217 -3.47 13.08 -3.25
C LEU A 217 -2.34 12.94 -4.27
N TRP A 218 -1.81 11.73 -4.41
CA TRP A 218 -0.77 11.40 -5.38
C TRP A 218 -1.38 10.69 -6.58
N LEU A 219 -1.28 11.32 -7.75
CA LEU A 219 -1.72 10.75 -9.02
C LEU A 219 -0.54 10.07 -9.71
N VAL A 220 -0.74 8.81 -10.11
CA VAL A 220 0.29 7.97 -10.74
C VAL A 220 -0.24 7.48 -12.09
N PRO A 221 0.56 7.46 -13.17
CA PRO A 221 0.13 6.90 -14.45
C PRO A 221 -0.13 5.41 -14.34
N GLY A 222 -1.20 4.95 -14.97
CA GLY A 222 -1.51 3.52 -15.11
C GLY A 222 -2.97 3.19 -14.91
N THR A 223 -3.35 1.96 -15.26
CA THR A 223 -4.72 1.49 -15.06
C THR A 223 -4.96 1.21 -13.57
N PRO A 224 -5.99 1.81 -12.95
CA PRO A 224 -6.35 1.49 -11.57
C PRO A 224 -6.80 0.03 -11.45
N PRO A 225 -6.62 -0.61 -10.28
CA PRO A 225 -7.22 -1.90 -10.02
C PRO A 225 -8.74 -1.80 -10.25
N PRO A 226 -9.39 -2.86 -10.74
CA PRO A 226 -10.84 -2.85 -10.95
C PRO A 226 -11.53 -2.56 -9.62
N ARG A 227 -12.59 -1.75 -9.65
CA ARG A 227 -13.39 -1.51 -8.44
C ARG A 227 -13.88 -2.86 -7.91
N PRO A 228 -13.64 -3.18 -6.62
CA PRO A 228 -14.14 -4.41 -6.02
C PRO A 228 -15.65 -4.50 -6.20
N ARG A 229 -16.16 -5.67 -6.60
CA ARG A 229 -17.61 -5.90 -6.65
C ARG A 229 -18.04 -6.29 -5.25
N GLY A 230 -18.85 -5.42 -4.62
CA GLY A 230 -19.49 -5.54 -3.30
C GLY A 230 -19.10 -6.73 -2.43
N SER A 231 -18.56 -6.43 -1.24
CA SER A 231 -18.09 -7.40 -0.23
C SER A 231 -19.03 -8.61 -0.13
N SER A 232 -18.54 -9.81 -0.43
CA SER A 232 -19.23 -11.03 0.00
C SER A 232 -19.25 -10.99 1.52
N ALA A 233 -20.42 -10.77 2.12
CA ALA A 233 -20.60 -10.80 3.56
C ALA A 233 -19.86 -12.01 4.14
N ASP A 234 -19.14 -11.80 5.25
CA ASP A 234 -18.53 -12.90 5.99
C ASP A 234 -19.61 -13.97 6.21
N PRO A 235 -19.43 -15.23 5.74
CA PRO A 235 -20.49 -16.25 5.76
C PRO A 235 -20.93 -16.68 7.18
N GLY A 236 -20.52 -15.94 8.21
CA GLY A 236 -20.72 -16.26 9.60
C GLY A 236 -19.85 -17.45 10.03
N PRO A 237 -19.97 -17.88 11.28
CA PRO A 237 -19.40 -19.14 11.72
C PRO A 237 -20.21 -20.29 11.11
N SER A 238 -19.70 -20.93 10.06
CA SER A 238 -20.08 -22.30 9.70
C SER A 238 -19.46 -23.29 10.70
N GLU A 239 -20.00 -24.52 10.82
CA GLU A 239 -19.35 -25.60 11.57
C GLU A 239 -17.95 -25.84 10.99
N ALA A 240 -16.95 -25.22 11.61
CA ALA A 240 -15.59 -25.23 11.09
C ALA A 240 -15.01 -26.65 11.16
N VAL A 241 -14.38 -27.08 10.07
CA VAL A 241 -13.59 -28.30 10.01
C VAL A 241 -12.30 -28.07 10.79
N GLY A 242 -12.24 -28.66 11.99
CA GLY A 242 -11.05 -28.67 12.86
C GLY A 242 -11.06 -27.63 13.97
N ARG A 243 -10.13 -27.79 14.92
CA ARG A 243 -9.92 -26.85 16.04
C ARG A 243 -8.68 -25.99 15.79
N THR A 244 -8.74 -24.71 16.13
CA THR A 244 -7.55 -23.85 16.16
C THR A 244 -6.66 -24.26 17.34
N SER A 245 -5.35 -24.44 17.10
CA SER A 245 -4.38 -24.61 18.17
C SER A 245 -4.02 -23.25 18.79
N ARG A 246 -3.55 -23.28 20.05
CA ARG A 246 -3.04 -22.06 20.71
C ARG A 246 -1.81 -21.59 19.95
N SER A 247 -1.80 -20.34 19.51
CA SER A 247 -0.67 -19.76 18.79
C SER A 247 0.57 -19.76 19.69
N THR A 248 1.70 -20.21 19.14
CA THR A 248 3.02 -20.12 19.77
C THR A 248 3.73 -18.79 19.44
N ALA A 249 3.10 -17.94 18.63
CA ALA A 249 3.69 -16.67 18.24
C ALA A 249 3.74 -15.69 19.41
N ARG A 250 4.82 -14.90 19.47
CA ARG A 250 4.96 -13.76 20.40
C ARG A 250 3.70 -12.89 20.36
N GLN A 251 3.15 -12.60 21.53
CA GLN A 251 2.08 -11.60 21.71
C GLN A 251 2.69 -10.20 21.72
N PRO A 252 1.94 -9.16 21.32
CA PRO A 252 2.45 -7.79 21.40
C PRO A 252 2.76 -7.41 22.85
N GLY A 253 3.90 -6.75 23.07
CA GLY A 253 4.21 -6.06 24.32
C GLY A 253 3.69 -4.61 24.32
N PRO A 254 3.86 -3.86 25.42
CA PRO A 254 3.33 -2.49 25.53
C PRO A 254 3.80 -1.54 24.42
N GLU A 255 5.07 -1.65 24.01
CA GLU A 255 5.63 -0.85 22.91
C GLU A 255 5.04 -1.21 21.55
N ASP A 256 4.80 -2.51 21.30
CA ASP A 256 4.14 -2.97 20.09
C ASP A 256 2.71 -2.45 20.01
N GLU A 257 1.98 -2.50 21.13
CA GLU A 257 0.61 -2.02 21.22
C GLU A 257 0.53 -0.50 21.04
N ALA A 258 1.49 0.26 21.59
CA ALA A 258 1.58 1.70 21.37
C ALA A 258 1.82 2.02 19.89
N ALA A 259 2.78 1.32 19.26
CA ALA A 259 3.07 1.48 17.84
C ALA A 259 1.87 1.11 16.95
N MET A 260 1.10 0.07 17.32
CA MET A 260 -0.13 -0.31 16.62
C MET A 260 -1.25 0.73 16.77
N ARG A 261 -1.40 1.34 17.96
CA ARG A 261 -2.39 2.41 18.17
C ARG A 261 -2.08 3.64 17.33
N GLU A 262 -0.81 4.03 17.25
CA GLU A 262 -0.37 5.16 16.45
C GLU A 262 -0.55 4.89 14.95
N GLU A 263 -0.24 3.67 14.51
CA GLU A 263 -0.42 3.24 13.12
C GLU A 263 -1.88 3.21 12.65
N ALA A 264 -2.80 2.92 13.57
CA ALA A 264 -4.23 2.81 13.26
C ALA A 264 -4.90 4.16 12.89
N GLY A 265 -4.13 5.26 12.89
CA GLY A 265 -4.56 6.57 12.41
C GLY A 265 -4.90 6.58 10.92
N GLU A 266 -5.49 7.69 10.48
CA GLU A 266 -5.91 7.87 9.10
C GLU A 266 -4.72 8.30 8.22
N PRO A 267 -4.39 7.58 7.12
CA PRO A 267 -3.25 7.94 6.28
C PRO A 267 -3.42 9.30 5.60
N GLU A 268 -2.38 10.12 5.66
CA GLU A 268 -2.38 11.48 5.06
C GLU A 268 -2.08 11.48 3.56
N PHE A 269 -1.43 10.42 3.07
CA PHE A 269 -1.06 10.25 1.67
C PHE A 269 -1.98 9.24 1.01
N ARG A 270 -2.61 9.65 -0.09
CA ARG A 270 -3.54 8.86 -0.89
C ARG A 270 -2.95 8.66 -2.29
N PHE A 271 -3.21 7.51 -2.90
CA PHE A 271 -2.62 7.17 -4.19
C PHE A 271 -3.70 6.72 -5.17
N ARG A 272 -3.75 7.37 -6.32
CA ARG A 272 -4.70 7.04 -7.38
C ARG A 272 -3.99 6.86 -8.71
N ARG A 273 -4.24 5.71 -9.34
CA ARG A 273 -3.82 5.45 -10.71
C ARG A 273 -4.74 6.15 -11.70
N VAL A 274 -4.16 6.84 -12.67
CA VAL A 274 -4.88 7.54 -13.74
C VAL A 274 -4.50 6.88 -15.07
N PRO A 275 -5.46 6.29 -15.80
CA PRO A 275 -5.15 5.65 -17.08
C PRO A 275 -4.72 6.69 -18.11
N PRO A 276 -3.85 6.32 -19.07
CA PRO A 276 -3.54 7.18 -20.20
C PRO A 276 -4.81 7.40 -21.03
N GLY A 277 -5.23 8.65 -21.22
CA GLY A 277 -6.47 8.94 -21.94
C GLY A 277 -7.01 10.36 -21.76
N ASP A 278 -8.06 10.66 -22.52
CA ASP A 278 -8.42 11.99 -23.03
C ASP A 278 -9.05 12.93 -21.97
N GLY A 279 -8.21 13.57 -21.15
CA GLY A 279 -8.61 14.80 -20.44
C GLY A 279 -9.81 14.68 -19.51
N ALA A 280 -10.15 13.46 -19.07
CA ALA A 280 -11.19 13.24 -18.07
C ALA A 280 -10.79 13.99 -16.78
N GLU A 281 -11.72 14.75 -16.25
CA GLU A 281 -11.49 15.49 -15.02
C GLU A 281 -11.18 14.52 -13.89
N VAL A 282 -10.05 14.71 -13.21
CA VAL A 282 -9.67 13.91 -12.04
C VAL A 282 -10.27 14.58 -10.80
N PRO A 283 -11.25 13.97 -10.11
CA PRO A 283 -11.87 14.60 -8.94
C PRO A 283 -10.86 14.68 -7.80
N VAL A 284 -10.74 15.84 -7.15
CA VAL A 284 -9.89 16.02 -5.97
C VAL A 284 -10.77 15.99 -4.72
N PRO A 285 -10.45 15.16 -3.70
CA PRO A 285 -11.15 15.20 -2.42
C PRO A 285 -11.09 16.60 -1.79
N PRO A 286 -12.16 17.12 -1.18
CA PRO A 286 -12.14 18.43 -0.52
C PRO A 286 -11.12 18.54 0.62
N SER A 287 -10.69 17.41 1.19
CA SER A 287 -9.67 17.30 2.22
C SER A 287 -8.24 17.42 1.70
N ALA A 288 -8.02 17.28 0.39
CA ALA A 288 -6.69 17.33 -0.20
C ALA A 288 -6.19 18.77 -0.21
N GLY A 289 -5.06 19.04 0.44
CA GLY A 289 -4.35 20.33 0.38
C GLY A 289 -3.24 20.36 -0.66
N LEU A 290 -2.79 19.19 -1.10
CA LEU A 290 -1.79 19.03 -2.16
C LEU A 290 -2.20 17.92 -3.13
N VAL A 291 -2.01 18.16 -4.42
CA VAL A 291 -2.00 17.12 -5.45
C VAL A 291 -0.59 16.96 -6.00
N VAL A 292 -0.04 15.75 -5.88
CA VAL A 292 1.24 15.38 -6.51
C VAL A 292 0.96 14.66 -7.82
N LEU A 293 1.57 15.12 -8.91
CA LEU A 293 1.47 14.51 -10.24
C LEU A 293 2.80 13.80 -10.56
N ASP A 294 2.79 12.47 -10.61
CA ASP A 294 3.95 11.65 -10.97
C ASP A 294 4.09 11.51 -12.48
N GLY A 295 4.60 12.54 -13.14
CA GLY A 295 4.78 12.54 -14.58
C GLY A 295 4.29 13.82 -15.27
N ALA A 296 4.74 13.98 -16.51
CA ALA A 296 4.40 15.14 -17.35
C ALA A 296 3.03 14.98 -18.04
N GLU A 297 2.61 13.75 -18.25
CA GLU A 297 1.43 13.35 -19.00
C GLU A 297 0.13 13.42 -18.19
N LEU A 298 0.23 13.50 -16.86
CA LEU A 298 -0.94 13.52 -15.99
C LEU A 298 -1.67 14.87 -16.08
N PRO A 299 -3.01 14.86 -16.26
CA PRO A 299 -3.80 16.08 -16.31
C PRO A 299 -3.77 16.79 -14.97
N GLU A 300 -3.68 18.12 -15.01
CA GLU A 300 -3.79 18.94 -13.81
C GLU A 300 -5.25 19.09 -13.39
N PRO A 301 -5.65 18.67 -12.18
CA PRO A 301 -7.04 18.80 -11.74
C PRO A 301 -7.43 20.27 -11.55
N ARG A 302 -8.59 20.67 -12.09
CA ARG A 302 -9.08 22.05 -12.00
C ARG A 302 -9.39 22.50 -10.58
N SER A 303 -9.79 21.55 -9.72
CA SER A 303 -10.15 21.80 -8.32
C SER A 303 -9.00 21.60 -7.34
N ALA A 304 -7.77 21.35 -7.82
CA ALA A 304 -6.62 21.17 -6.93
C ALA A 304 -6.25 22.49 -6.25
N PRO A 305 -6.09 22.52 -4.91
CA PRO A 305 -5.67 23.74 -4.21
C PRO A 305 -4.20 24.08 -4.48
N LEU A 306 -3.31 23.08 -4.41
CA LEU A 306 -1.91 23.18 -4.80
C LEU A 306 -1.51 21.96 -5.62
N VAL A 307 -0.61 22.17 -6.57
CA VAL A 307 -0.08 21.11 -7.43
C VAL A 307 1.43 21.09 -7.34
N LEU A 308 1.98 19.91 -7.09
CA LEU A 308 3.39 19.60 -7.31
C LEU A 308 3.51 18.60 -8.46
N ARG A 309 4.08 19.02 -9.59
CA ARG A 309 4.38 18.13 -10.70
C ARG A 309 5.80 17.60 -10.61
N LEU A 310 5.95 16.29 -10.51
CA LEU A 310 7.24 15.61 -10.56
C LEU A 310 7.52 15.20 -12.01
N LEU A 311 8.54 15.82 -12.60
CA LEU A 311 9.01 15.52 -13.95
C LEU A 311 10.11 14.45 -13.87
N PRO A 312 10.13 13.48 -14.79
CA PRO A 312 11.16 12.45 -14.82
C PRO A 312 12.58 13.03 -14.83
N ALA A 313 13.51 12.32 -14.20
CA ALA A 313 14.94 12.62 -14.33
C ALA A 313 15.35 12.56 -15.82
N VAL A 314 16.33 13.37 -16.22
CA VAL A 314 16.92 13.24 -17.56
C VAL A 314 17.79 11.98 -17.52
N ASP A 315 17.59 11.06 -18.48
CA ASP A 315 18.54 9.96 -18.66
C ASP A 315 19.93 10.58 -18.97
N PRO A 316 21.00 10.13 -18.28
CA PRO A 316 22.34 10.69 -18.45
C PRO A 316 22.91 10.50 -19.87
#